data_AF-R7THP5-F1
#
_entry.id   AF-R7THP5-F1
#
_cell.length_a   1.000
_cell.length_b   1.000
_cell.length_c   1.000
_cell.angle_alpha   90.00
_cell.angle_beta   90.00
_cell.angle_gamma   90.00
#
_symmetry.space_group_name_H-M   'P 1'
#
loop_
_entity.id
_entity.type
_entity.pdbx_description
1 polymer ?
#
loop_
_entity_poly.entity_id
_entity_poly.type
_entity_poly.pdbx_seq_one_letter_code
_entity_poly.pdbx_strand_id
1 'polypeptide(L)'
;RMREAEELVDVTLDFGGRHVKYHKVILAGKCDYFRHMFLTNMAEKASEEVAIEGIGANTGVLLIEYLYSGQIELSTHNAQDLLEASNMLLLGTLKKNVEDFLCRHTDATNCISLLNLSRMYDLEALLEGAQKYLHDHVKEVANTEEMHLLQEGDLVEILTANSPEEDKFRFLQKWVKSDERRTGDFVTLIQHVELSKCRKEFLNNTVMVERLMFNEQCMELLRQAMQTDPSQTQALAPPSEKQHYSGCASPDGFIISGGLRNNIAQRDCFSYDVQTNRWKTLPPMSTARVEHSSMCHENQLYVIGGWDGNNILYSVEVLDMNSLQWSYIPRLPFRVCKAGVVFFSNNLFVLGGMNDAGDWVTDVNEYDSLLRGWQRRSPMLHISKRASVVSFGDHIYIIGGHNRSCMQFNPIDDFWISLKRPYFKHYKGASLIWNDKILIYGGRDEDSIEEYSPLTNQWETLA
;
A
#
# COMPACT_ATOMS: atom_id res chain seq x y z
N ARG A 1 -33.37 55.25 31.78
CA ARG A 1 -34.21 56.24 32.51
C ARG A 1 -35.64 56.30 31.98
N MET A 2 -35.95 56.99 30.86
CA MET A 2 -37.34 57.05 30.34
C MET A 2 -37.90 55.67 29.94
N ARG A 3 -37.10 54.82 29.27
CA ARG A 3 -37.46 53.42 28.97
C ARG A 3 -37.82 52.63 30.24
N GLU A 4 -36.98 52.72 31.27
CA GLU A 4 -37.16 51.96 32.52
C GLU A 4 -38.37 52.43 33.34
N ALA A 5 -38.77 53.69 33.17
CA ALA A 5 -39.99 54.24 33.74
C ALA A 5 -41.23 54.00 32.86
N GLU A 6 -41.08 53.31 31.72
CA GLU A 6 -42.12 53.11 30.69
C GLU A 6 -42.76 54.41 30.18
N GLU A 7 -42.00 55.52 30.19
CA GLU A 7 -42.48 56.82 29.72
C GLU A 7 -42.28 56.95 28.20
N LEU A 8 -43.34 57.32 27.47
CA LEU A 8 -43.32 57.59 26.01
C LEU A 8 -42.93 56.39 25.10
N VAL A 9 -42.98 55.18 25.62
CA VAL A 9 -42.83 53.95 24.83
C VAL A 9 -44.04 53.74 23.90
N ASP A 10 -43.80 53.32 22.66
CA ASP A 10 -44.78 53.28 21.57
C ASP A 10 -44.70 51.99 20.71
N VAL A 11 -43.93 50.99 21.16
CA VAL A 11 -43.90 49.63 20.62
C VAL A 11 -43.52 48.60 21.68
N THR A 12 -44.12 47.41 21.62
CA THR A 12 -43.71 46.20 22.36
C THR A 12 -43.05 45.24 21.38
N LEU A 13 -41.83 44.81 21.66
CA LEU A 13 -41.16 43.76 20.87
C LEU A 13 -41.25 42.43 21.63
N ASP A 14 -41.66 41.38 20.92
CA ASP A 14 -41.61 40.00 21.42
C ASP A 14 -40.36 39.29 20.86
N PHE A 15 -39.49 38.87 21.77
CA PHE A 15 -38.34 38.02 21.49
C PHE A 15 -38.57 36.64 22.11
N GLY A 16 -39.13 35.71 21.34
CA GLY A 16 -39.32 34.32 21.77
C GLY A 16 -40.16 34.16 23.05
N GLY A 17 -41.22 34.95 23.20
CA GLY A 17 -42.13 34.96 24.35
C GLY A 17 -41.81 36.03 25.40
N ARG A 18 -40.72 36.79 25.24
CA ARG A 18 -40.35 37.91 26.12
C ARG A 18 -40.77 39.24 25.51
N HIS A 19 -41.81 39.82 26.09
CA HIS A 19 -42.43 41.07 25.66
C HIS A 19 -41.80 42.26 26.40
N VAL A 20 -41.23 43.22 25.68
CA VAL A 20 -40.59 44.40 26.28
C VAL A 20 -40.94 45.67 25.48
N LYS A 21 -41.26 46.76 26.19
CA LYS A 21 -41.66 48.05 25.60
C LYS A 21 -40.47 48.96 25.28
N TYR A 22 -40.53 49.63 24.13
CA TYR A 22 -39.47 50.48 23.58
C TYR A 22 -40.02 51.69 22.81
N HIS A 23 -39.11 52.58 22.36
CA HIS A 23 -39.40 53.75 21.54
C HIS A 23 -39.05 53.51 20.06
N LYS A 24 -40.04 53.48 19.16
CA LYS A 24 -39.90 53.35 17.71
C LYS A 24 -38.89 54.36 17.16
N VAL A 25 -38.90 55.60 17.65
CA VAL A 25 -38.00 56.66 17.17
C VAL A 25 -36.52 56.37 17.46
N ILE A 26 -36.20 55.78 18.62
CA ILE A 26 -34.81 55.44 18.98
C ILE A 26 -34.34 54.27 18.12
N LEU A 27 -35.18 53.23 18.00
CA LEU A 27 -34.87 52.04 17.20
C LEU A 27 -34.69 52.38 15.72
N ALA A 28 -35.63 53.12 15.13
CA ALA A 28 -35.56 53.59 13.74
C ALA A 28 -34.40 54.57 13.50
N GLY A 29 -33.99 55.34 14.51
CA GLY A 29 -32.86 56.26 14.40
C GLY A 29 -31.50 55.56 14.44
N LYS A 30 -31.43 54.33 14.94
CA LYS A 30 -30.18 53.60 15.19
C LYS A 30 -30.01 52.32 14.37
N CYS A 31 -31.08 51.82 13.76
CA CYS A 31 -31.08 50.57 13.03
C CYS A 31 -32.01 50.67 11.81
N ASP A 32 -31.45 50.43 10.62
CA ASP A 32 -32.19 50.54 9.36
C ASP A 32 -33.30 49.48 9.25
N TYR A 33 -33.13 48.29 9.82
CA TYR A 33 -34.20 47.28 9.88
C TYR A 33 -35.46 47.83 10.54
N PHE A 34 -35.33 48.39 11.76
CA PHE A 34 -36.45 49.02 12.46
C PHE A 34 -36.97 50.26 11.73
N ARG A 35 -36.07 51.03 11.11
CA ARG A 35 -36.45 52.20 10.30
C ARG A 35 -37.35 51.81 9.13
N HIS A 36 -36.98 50.77 8.40
CA HIS A 36 -37.78 50.24 7.31
C HIS A 36 -39.10 49.66 7.82
N MET A 37 -39.06 48.85 8.87
CA MET A 37 -40.26 48.24 9.45
C MET A 37 -41.30 49.28 9.91
N PHE A 38 -40.88 50.38 10.54
CA PHE A 38 -41.81 51.37 11.06
C PHE A 38 -42.21 52.47 10.06
N LEU A 39 -41.37 52.76 9.04
CA LEU A 39 -41.63 53.86 8.10
C LEU A 39 -42.20 53.40 6.75
N THR A 40 -41.98 52.14 6.34
CA THR A 40 -42.57 51.59 5.10
C THR A 40 -43.99 51.08 5.33
N ASN A 41 -44.73 50.77 4.27
CA ASN A 41 -46.15 50.39 4.32
C ASN A 41 -46.35 48.92 4.78
N MET A 42 -45.66 48.55 5.85
CA MET A 42 -45.70 47.24 6.49
C MET A 42 -46.80 47.20 7.56
N ALA A 43 -47.36 46.02 7.85
CA ALA A 43 -48.47 45.86 8.80
C ALA A 43 -48.08 46.28 10.23
N GLU A 44 -46.80 46.09 10.55
CA GLU A 44 -46.11 46.39 11.81
C GLU A 44 -46.09 47.88 12.13
N LYS A 45 -46.27 48.75 11.12
CA LYS A 45 -46.40 50.20 11.31
C LYS A 45 -47.58 50.55 12.23
N ALA A 46 -48.70 49.84 12.07
CA ALA A 46 -49.93 50.06 12.83
C ALA A 46 -50.04 49.17 14.07
N SER A 47 -49.10 48.23 14.27
CA SER A 47 -49.09 47.34 15.42
C SER A 47 -48.44 48.00 16.64
N GLU A 48 -49.02 47.74 17.81
CA GLU A 48 -48.43 48.05 19.12
C GLU A 48 -47.47 46.94 19.58
N GLU A 49 -47.56 45.75 18.98
CA GLU A 49 -46.75 44.58 19.32
C GLU A 49 -46.17 43.92 18.07
N VAL A 50 -44.86 43.65 18.08
CA VAL A 50 -44.14 43.09 16.93
C VAL A 50 -43.26 41.95 17.41
N ALA A 51 -43.51 40.75 16.88
CA ALA A 51 -42.67 39.58 17.12
C ALA A 51 -41.44 39.61 16.21
N ILE A 52 -40.26 39.46 16.82
CA ILE A 52 -38.99 39.38 16.10
C ILE A 52 -38.56 37.92 16.09
N GLU A 53 -38.93 37.21 15.02
CA GLU A 53 -38.56 35.81 14.83
C GLU A 53 -37.05 35.66 14.59
N GLY A 54 -36.45 34.58 15.10
CA GLY A 54 -35.03 34.27 14.92
C GLY A 54 -34.10 34.89 15.97
N ILE A 55 -34.58 35.76 16.87
CA ILE A 55 -33.76 36.32 17.96
C ILE A 55 -34.29 35.83 19.31
N GLY A 56 -33.43 35.14 20.06
CA GLY A 56 -33.76 34.65 21.40
C GLY A 56 -33.98 35.79 22.41
N ALA A 57 -34.78 35.51 23.46
CA ALA A 57 -35.20 36.48 24.47
C ALA A 57 -34.05 37.27 25.12
N ASN A 58 -32.93 36.61 25.43
CA ASN A 58 -31.78 37.25 26.08
C ASN A 58 -31.01 38.14 25.10
N THR A 59 -30.73 37.63 23.91
CA THR A 59 -30.03 38.35 22.83
C THR A 59 -30.81 39.58 22.39
N GLY A 60 -32.13 39.45 22.24
CA GLY A 60 -33.01 40.57 21.89
C GLY A 60 -32.93 41.72 22.88
N VAL A 61 -32.99 41.43 24.19
CA VAL A 61 -32.87 42.46 25.23
C VAL A 61 -31.50 43.15 25.19
N LEU A 62 -30.41 42.38 25.08
CA LEU A 62 -29.05 42.95 24.96
C LEU A 62 -28.90 43.85 23.73
N LEU A 63 -29.46 43.44 22.59
CA LEU A 63 -29.42 44.23 21.36
C LEU A 63 -30.16 45.56 21.52
N ILE A 64 -31.34 45.55 22.14
CA ILE A 64 -32.05 46.81 22.34
C ILE A 64 -31.30 47.70 23.33
N GLU A 65 -30.74 47.16 24.41
CA GLU A 65 -29.91 47.95 25.32
C GLU A 65 -28.68 48.55 24.64
N TYR A 66 -28.08 47.82 23.69
CA TYR A 66 -27.04 48.34 22.82
C TYR A 66 -27.54 49.49 21.93
N LEU A 67 -28.74 49.41 21.35
CA LEU A 67 -29.30 50.50 20.53
C LEU A 67 -29.54 51.80 21.35
N TYR A 68 -29.79 51.68 22.66
CA TYR A 68 -29.95 52.83 23.54
C TYR A 68 -28.63 53.39 24.07
N SER A 69 -27.71 52.50 24.48
CA SER A 69 -26.48 52.88 25.19
C SER A 69 -25.26 53.02 24.29
N GLY A 70 -25.25 52.34 23.15
CA GLY A 70 -24.07 52.16 22.29
C GLY A 70 -23.03 51.19 22.85
N GLN A 71 -23.32 50.51 23.97
CA GLN A 71 -22.39 49.58 24.64
C GLN A 71 -23.02 48.19 24.73
N ILE A 72 -22.17 47.16 24.58
CA ILE A 72 -22.56 45.76 24.75
C ILE A 72 -21.38 44.98 25.30
N GLU A 73 -21.66 44.06 26.22
CA GLU A 73 -20.66 43.16 26.77
C GLU A 73 -20.64 41.85 25.98
N LEU A 74 -19.51 41.57 25.34
CA LEU A 74 -19.31 40.36 24.55
C LEU A 74 -18.69 39.26 25.42
N SER A 75 -19.21 38.05 25.26
CA SER A 75 -18.74 36.84 25.93
C SER A 75 -18.79 35.66 24.95
N THR A 76 -18.09 34.58 25.27
CA THR A 76 -18.11 33.34 24.48
C THR A 76 -19.50 32.71 24.39
N HIS A 77 -20.41 33.02 25.32
CA HIS A 77 -21.75 32.44 25.37
C HIS A 77 -22.78 33.22 24.54
N ASN A 78 -22.54 34.50 24.28
CA ASN A 78 -23.49 35.36 23.56
C ASN A 78 -23.00 35.81 22.18
N ALA A 79 -21.71 35.64 21.86
CA ALA A 79 -21.12 36.16 20.64
C ALA A 79 -21.78 35.61 19.36
N GLN A 80 -22.08 34.31 19.31
CA GLN A 80 -22.72 33.70 18.14
C GLN A 80 -24.15 34.20 17.92
N ASP A 81 -24.98 34.20 18.97
CA ASP A 81 -26.35 34.73 18.88
C ASP A 81 -26.36 36.22 18.52
N LEU A 82 -25.43 36.99 19.08
CA LEU A 82 -25.28 38.40 18.75
C LEU A 82 -24.81 38.61 17.31
N LEU A 83 -23.98 37.72 16.77
CA LEU A 83 -23.58 37.78 15.37
C LEU A 83 -24.79 37.60 14.46
N GLU A 84 -25.54 36.51 14.65
CA GLU A 84 -26.74 36.19 13.85
C GLU A 84 -27.72 37.35 13.87
N ALA A 85 -28.02 37.85 15.08
CA ALA A 85 -28.97 38.93 15.26
C ALA A 85 -28.45 40.27 14.72
N SER A 86 -27.13 40.56 14.86
CA SER A 86 -26.53 41.76 14.27
C SER A 86 -26.56 41.74 12.75
N ASN A 87 -26.42 40.56 12.13
CA ASN A 87 -26.54 40.40 10.69
C ASN A 87 -27.98 40.58 10.23
N MET A 88 -28.94 39.93 10.91
CA MET A 88 -30.37 40.06 10.61
C MET A 88 -30.85 41.52 10.70
N LEU A 89 -30.42 42.24 11.74
CA LEU A 89 -30.80 43.64 11.97
C LEU A 89 -29.91 44.66 11.24
N LEU A 90 -28.98 44.21 10.40
CA LEU A 90 -28.04 45.04 9.62
C LEU A 90 -27.18 45.98 10.49
N LEU A 91 -26.80 45.53 11.69
CA LEU A 91 -25.99 46.29 12.64
C LEU A 91 -24.49 46.11 12.37
N GLY A 92 -23.99 46.73 11.30
CA GLY A 92 -22.60 46.55 10.82
C GLY A 92 -21.50 46.79 11.86
N THR A 93 -21.62 47.83 12.69
CA THR A 93 -20.62 48.11 13.76
C THR A 93 -20.60 47.02 14.82
N LEU A 94 -21.77 46.50 15.20
CA LEU A 94 -21.86 45.42 16.17
C LEU A 94 -21.30 44.13 15.58
N LYS A 95 -21.68 43.80 14.33
CA LYS A 95 -21.15 42.67 13.59
C LYS A 95 -19.62 42.69 13.57
N LYS A 96 -19.01 43.86 13.31
CA LYS A 96 -17.55 44.02 13.33
C LYS A 96 -16.93 43.82 14.71
N ASN A 97 -17.55 44.35 15.77
CA ASN A 97 -17.07 44.15 17.14
C ASN A 97 -17.14 42.67 17.57
N VAL A 98 -18.19 41.96 17.15
CA VAL A 98 -18.34 40.53 17.40
C VAL A 98 -17.30 39.74 16.61
N GLU A 99 -17.05 40.08 15.34
CA GLU A 99 -15.98 39.50 14.53
C GLU A 99 -14.61 39.64 15.22
N ASP A 100 -14.25 40.86 15.65
CA ASP A 100 -12.99 41.12 16.34
C ASP A 100 -12.87 40.37 17.68
N PHE A 101 -13.99 40.17 18.38
CA PHE A 101 -14.04 39.37 19.60
C PHE A 101 -13.78 37.89 19.30
N LEU A 102 -14.45 37.33 18.30
CA LEU A 102 -14.29 35.94 17.88
C LEU A 102 -12.86 35.67 17.42
N CYS A 103 -12.26 36.57 16.64
CA CYS A 103 -10.86 36.47 16.22
C CYS A 103 -9.87 36.33 17.38
N ARG A 104 -10.14 36.96 18.53
CA ARG A 104 -9.29 36.89 19.73
C ARG A 104 -9.49 35.61 20.55
N HIS A 105 -10.58 34.88 20.31
CA HIS A 105 -10.98 33.70 21.06
C HIS A 105 -11.03 32.43 20.19
N THR A 106 -10.42 32.45 19.00
CA THR A 106 -10.24 31.25 18.18
C THR A 106 -9.28 30.27 18.86
N ASP A 107 -9.71 29.02 18.98
CA ASP A 107 -8.92 27.91 19.52
C ASP A 107 -9.18 26.59 18.76
N ALA A 108 -8.46 25.53 19.10
CA ALA A 108 -8.57 24.24 18.40
C ALA A 108 -9.98 23.61 18.45
N THR A 109 -10.76 23.91 19.49
CA THR A 109 -12.08 23.31 19.73
C THR A 109 -13.23 24.04 19.05
N ASN A 110 -13.00 25.27 18.58
CA ASN A 110 -14.03 26.09 17.94
C ASN A 110 -13.65 26.58 16.53
N CYS A 111 -12.41 26.37 16.09
CA CYS A 111 -11.88 26.88 14.83
C CYS A 111 -12.72 26.47 13.61
N ILE A 112 -13.17 25.21 13.55
CA ILE A 112 -13.94 24.69 12.41
C ILE A 112 -15.35 25.32 12.39
N SER A 113 -15.99 25.41 13.55
CA SER A 113 -17.27 26.11 13.67
C SER A 113 -17.16 27.58 13.27
N LEU A 114 -16.10 28.27 13.69
CA LEU A 114 -15.84 29.67 13.33
C LEU A 114 -15.57 29.86 11.83
N LEU A 115 -14.90 28.91 11.16
CA LEU A 115 -14.73 28.90 9.70
C LEU A 115 -16.08 28.80 8.96
N ASN A 116 -16.95 27.92 9.41
CA ASN A 116 -18.26 27.75 8.79
C ASN A 116 -19.15 28.97 9.01
N LEU A 117 -19.10 29.53 10.22
CA LEU A 117 -19.85 30.71 10.62
C LEU A 117 -19.33 31.97 9.91
N SER A 118 -18.02 32.12 9.72
CA SER A 118 -17.47 33.26 8.97
C SER A 118 -17.91 33.26 7.51
N ARG A 119 -18.04 32.09 6.87
CA ARG A 119 -18.61 31.97 5.52
C ARG A 119 -20.10 32.29 5.48
N MET A 120 -20.85 31.80 6.46
CA MET A 120 -22.31 32.00 6.53
C MET A 120 -22.69 33.48 6.66
N TYR A 121 -21.86 34.27 7.35
CA TYR A 121 -22.12 35.69 7.62
C TYR A 121 -21.13 36.64 6.92
N ASP A 122 -20.37 36.19 5.93
CA ASP A 122 -19.41 37.02 5.17
C ASP A 122 -18.43 37.80 6.07
N LEU A 123 -17.78 37.11 7.02
CA LEU A 123 -16.78 37.67 7.94
C LEU A 123 -15.36 37.39 7.44
N GLU A 124 -14.84 38.27 6.59
CA GLU A 124 -13.53 38.07 5.93
C GLU A 124 -12.36 37.96 6.92
N ALA A 125 -12.29 38.81 7.95
CA ALA A 125 -11.15 38.81 8.87
C ALA A 125 -11.18 37.58 9.79
N LEU A 126 -12.36 37.13 10.20
CA LEU A 126 -12.51 35.90 10.97
C LEU A 126 -12.20 34.66 10.12
N LEU A 127 -12.62 34.64 8.85
CA LEU A 127 -12.31 33.56 7.93
C LEU A 127 -10.79 33.40 7.77
N GLU A 128 -10.09 34.47 7.43
CA GLU A 128 -8.63 34.46 7.29
C GLU A 128 -7.93 34.05 8.59
N GLY A 129 -8.39 34.59 9.73
CA GLY A 129 -7.83 34.27 11.05
C GLY A 129 -8.01 32.81 11.44
N ALA A 130 -9.20 32.24 11.20
CA ALA A 130 -9.51 30.86 11.52
C ALA A 130 -8.82 29.88 10.54
N GLN A 131 -8.70 30.21 9.25
CA GLN A 131 -7.95 29.39 8.28
C GLN A 131 -6.48 29.32 8.67
N LYS A 132 -5.90 30.47 9.03
CA LYS A 132 -4.52 30.53 9.52
C LYS A 132 -4.34 29.69 10.79
N TYR A 133 -5.27 29.80 11.74
CA TYR A 133 -5.21 29.02 12.97
C TYR A 133 -5.27 27.51 12.69
N LEU A 134 -6.18 27.07 11.81
CA LEU A 134 -6.30 25.69 11.37
C LEU A 134 -4.98 25.18 10.81
N HIS A 135 -4.33 25.96 9.94
CA HIS A 135 -3.05 25.60 9.32
C HIS A 135 -1.91 25.52 10.33
N ASP A 136 -1.86 26.42 11.32
CA ASP A 136 -0.80 26.44 12.33
C ASP A 136 -0.99 25.32 13.39
N HIS A 137 -2.23 24.89 13.65
CA HIS A 137 -2.59 23.93 14.71
C HIS A 137 -3.30 22.67 14.19
N VAL A 138 -3.00 22.23 12.95
CA VAL A 138 -3.61 21.07 12.28
C VAL A 138 -3.68 19.85 13.19
N LYS A 139 -2.62 19.56 13.96
CA LYS A 139 -2.54 18.36 14.83
C LYS A 139 -3.51 18.43 16.01
N GLU A 140 -3.72 19.61 16.58
CA GLU A 140 -4.64 19.81 17.70
C GLU A 140 -6.09 19.72 17.20
N VAL A 141 -6.40 20.45 16.12
CA VAL A 141 -7.71 20.42 15.46
C VAL A 141 -8.05 19.02 14.97
N ALA A 142 -7.06 18.25 14.51
CA ALA A 142 -7.24 16.86 14.10
C ALA A 142 -7.78 15.93 15.20
N ASN A 143 -7.72 16.31 16.47
CA ASN A 143 -8.17 15.49 17.60
C ASN A 143 -9.48 15.98 18.21
N THR A 144 -10.11 17.02 17.65
CA THR A 144 -11.34 17.58 18.20
C THR A 144 -12.58 16.90 17.64
N GLU A 145 -13.69 17.02 18.37
CA GLU A 145 -14.98 16.45 17.98
C GLU A 145 -15.58 17.16 16.75
N GLU A 146 -15.17 18.40 16.45
CA GLU A 146 -15.66 19.21 15.34
C GLU A 146 -15.17 18.77 13.95
N MET A 147 -14.33 17.73 13.85
CA MET A 147 -13.78 17.27 12.56
C MET A 147 -14.85 16.92 11.51
N HIS A 148 -16.04 16.51 11.96
CA HIS A 148 -17.18 16.24 11.08
C HIS A 148 -17.75 17.50 10.41
N LEU A 149 -17.52 18.69 10.98
CA LEU A 149 -17.99 19.98 10.45
C LEU A 149 -17.03 20.58 9.39
N LEU A 150 -15.81 20.05 9.26
CA LEU A 150 -14.83 20.58 8.31
C LEU A 150 -15.28 20.32 6.87
N GLN A 151 -15.29 21.37 6.03
CA GLN A 151 -15.67 21.26 4.63
C GLN A 151 -14.53 20.67 3.80
N GLU A 152 -14.86 20.01 2.68
CA GLU A 152 -13.88 19.40 1.77
C GLU A 152 -12.88 20.42 1.21
N GLY A 153 -13.34 21.65 0.93
CA GLY A 153 -12.46 22.73 0.45
C GLY A 153 -11.31 23.04 1.41
N ASP A 154 -11.60 23.15 2.71
CA ASP A 154 -10.59 23.37 3.74
C ASP A 154 -9.62 22.19 3.86
N LEU A 155 -10.14 20.97 3.73
CA LEU A 155 -9.32 19.77 3.73
C LEU A 155 -8.31 19.79 2.58
N VAL A 156 -8.77 20.09 1.35
CA VAL A 156 -7.89 20.16 0.18
C VAL A 156 -6.80 21.23 0.35
N GLU A 157 -7.12 22.38 0.95
CA GLU A 157 -6.11 23.39 1.30
C GLU A 157 -5.04 22.83 2.26
N ILE A 158 -5.43 22.06 3.29
CA ILE A 158 -4.50 21.41 4.22
C ILE A 158 -3.67 20.30 3.54
N LEU A 159 -4.26 19.51 2.64
CA LEU A 159 -3.53 18.45 1.92
C LEU A 159 -2.55 19.01 0.89
N THR A 160 -2.86 20.16 0.30
CA THR A 160 -1.98 20.83 -0.68
C THR A 160 -0.92 21.72 -0.03
N ALA A 161 -1.02 21.97 1.29
CA ALA A 161 -0.05 22.74 2.04
C ALA A 161 1.36 22.11 2.04
N ASN A 162 2.38 22.93 2.31
CA ASN A 162 3.75 22.47 2.46
C ASN A 162 4.00 21.89 3.86
N SER A 163 3.42 20.72 4.14
CA SER A 163 3.54 19.98 5.40
C SER A 163 3.98 18.53 5.14
N PRO A 164 4.46 17.79 6.16
CA PRO A 164 4.86 16.40 5.99
C PRO A 164 3.71 15.52 5.46
N GLU A 165 3.98 14.70 4.43
CA GLU A 165 2.96 13.84 3.81
C GLU A 165 2.32 12.85 4.79
N GLU A 166 3.05 12.41 5.81
CA GLU A 166 2.53 11.55 6.88
C GLU A 166 1.45 12.27 7.72
N ASP A 167 1.62 13.56 7.99
CA ASP A 167 0.65 14.37 8.74
C ASP A 167 -0.61 14.60 7.91
N LYS A 168 -0.46 14.87 6.60
CA LYS A 168 -1.56 14.97 5.63
C LYS A 168 -2.38 13.68 5.56
N PHE A 169 -1.71 12.53 5.46
CA PHE A 169 -2.38 11.23 5.46
C PHE A 169 -3.20 11.01 6.73
N ARG A 170 -2.61 11.28 7.91
CA ARG A 170 -3.32 11.13 9.19
C ARG A 170 -4.52 12.08 9.30
N PHE A 171 -4.38 13.30 8.78
CA PHE A 171 -5.47 14.27 8.77
C PHE A 171 -6.64 13.80 7.89
N LEU A 172 -6.35 13.38 6.65
CA LEU A 172 -7.33 12.79 5.74
C LEU A 172 -8.02 11.57 6.36
N GLN A 173 -7.23 10.66 6.94
CA GLN A 173 -7.73 9.45 7.60
C GLN A 173 -8.74 9.77 8.69
N LYS A 174 -8.49 10.80 9.51
CA LYS A 174 -9.40 11.22 10.58
C LYS A 174 -10.64 11.94 10.05
N TRP A 175 -10.50 12.78 9.04
CA TRP A 175 -11.62 13.48 8.42
C TRP A 175 -12.60 12.53 7.73
N VAL A 176 -12.11 11.50 7.03
CA VAL A 176 -12.98 10.47 6.44
C VAL A 176 -13.64 9.62 7.52
N LYS A 177 -12.95 9.32 8.62
CA LYS A 177 -13.52 8.54 9.73
C LYS A 177 -14.49 9.32 10.62
N SER A 178 -14.59 10.65 10.48
CA SER A 178 -15.52 11.46 11.27
C SER A 178 -16.97 11.41 10.74
N ASP A 179 -17.18 10.96 9.51
CA ASP A 179 -18.51 10.77 8.91
C ASP A 179 -18.48 9.58 7.94
N GLU A 180 -19.23 8.52 8.24
CA GLU A 180 -19.28 7.29 7.44
C GLU A 180 -19.67 7.53 5.97
N ARG A 181 -20.37 8.64 5.67
CA ARG A 181 -20.76 8.99 4.30
C ARG A 181 -19.56 9.37 3.41
N ARG A 182 -18.42 9.72 4.00
CA ARG A 182 -17.21 10.22 3.32
C ARG A 182 -16.27 9.11 2.84
N THR A 183 -16.54 7.84 3.13
CA THR A 183 -15.63 6.74 2.77
C THR A 183 -15.40 6.64 1.25
N GLY A 184 -16.37 7.09 0.44
CA GLY A 184 -16.25 7.13 -1.02
C GLY A 184 -15.29 8.20 -1.54
N ASP A 185 -15.14 9.30 -0.81
CA ASP A 185 -14.35 10.47 -1.22
C ASP A 185 -12.84 10.27 -0.95
N PHE A 186 -12.48 9.23 -0.18
CA PHE A 186 -11.08 8.94 0.15
C PHE A 186 -10.20 8.73 -1.09
N VAL A 187 -10.71 8.06 -2.13
CA VAL A 187 -9.95 7.70 -3.33
C VAL A 187 -9.57 8.93 -4.18
N THR A 188 -10.43 9.95 -4.21
CA THR A 188 -10.14 11.21 -4.90
C THR A 188 -9.19 12.06 -4.05
N LEU A 189 -9.42 12.13 -2.74
CA LEU A 189 -8.65 12.99 -1.84
C LEU A 189 -7.24 12.49 -1.55
N ILE A 190 -7.01 11.17 -1.53
CA ILE A 190 -5.68 10.59 -1.27
C ILE A 190 -4.65 10.97 -2.35
N GLN A 191 -5.10 11.35 -3.55
CA GLN A 191 -4.23 11.80 -4.64
C GLN A 191 -3.49 13.11 -4.30
N HIS A 192 -3.98 13.88 -3.33
CA HIS A 192 -3.30 15.07 -2.82
C HIS A 192 -2.17 14.75 -1.82
N VAL A 193 -2.01 13.47 -1.44
CA VAL A 193 -0.94 13.01 -0.54
C VAL A 193 0.10 12.22 -1.31
N GLU A 194 1.32 12.73 -1.36
CA GLU A 194 2.45 12.07 -2.02
C GLU A 194 3.03 10.96 -1.13
N LEU A 195 2.39 9.78 -1.15
CA LEU A 195 2.82 8.61 -0.39
C LEU A 195 4.30 8.24 -0.61
N SER A 196 4.86 8.58 -1.78
CA SER A 196 6.27 8.40 -2.16
C SER A 196 7.26 9.09 -1.23
N LYS A 197 6.85 10.19 -0.58
CA LYS A 197 7.68 10.97 0.35
C LYS A 197 7.54 10.52 1.81
N CYS A 198 6.61 9.60 2.11
CA CYS A 198 6.44 9.04 3.45
C CYS A 198 7.56 8.04 3.79
N ARG A 199 7.86 7.88 5.10
CA ARG A 199 8.82 6.86 5.53
C ARG A 199 8.27 5.45 5.30
N LYS A 200 9.14 4.51 4.93
CA LYS A 200 8.75 3.10 4.70
C LYS A 200 8.10 2.44 5.92
N GLU A 201 8.57 2.77 7.12
CA GLU A 201 7.95 2.29 8.36
C GLU A 201 6.50 2.78 8.51
N PHE A 202 6.23 4.04 8.15
CA PHE A 202 4.88 4.59 8.15
C PHE A 202 3.99 3.92 7.10
N LEU A 203 4.50 3.72 5.89
CA LEU A 203 3.77 3.03 4.82
C LEU A 203 3.39 1.60 5.24
N ASN A 204 4.32 0.83 5.80
CA ASN A 204 4.07 -0.56 6.20
C ASN A 204 3.17 -0.66 7.44
N ASN A 205 3.41 0.17 8.46
CA ASN A 205 2.75 0.01 9.77
C ASN A 205 1.42 0.79 9.85
N THR A 206 1.21 1.81 9.03
CA THR A 206 0.01 2.67 9.07
C THR A 206 -0.79 2.59 7.78
N VAL A 207 -0.18 2.81 6.62
CA VAL A 207 -0.92 2.91 5.35
C VAL A 207 -1.38 1.55 4.84
N MET A 208 -0.51 0.54 4.83
CA MET A 208 -0.80 -0.80 4.31
C MET A 208 -1.88 -1.54 5.10
N VAL A 209 -2.04 -1.23 6.38
CA VAL A 209 -3.04 -1.86 7.26
C VAL A 209 -4.35 -1.06 7.34
N GLU A 210 -4.43 0.10 6.69
CA GLU A 210 -5.63 0.94 6.71
C GLU A 210 -6.69 0.36 5.76
N ARG A 211 -7.90 0.14 6.27
CA ARG A 211 -9.00 -0.46 5.50
C ARG A 211 -9.46 0.42 4.34
N LEU A 212 -9.36 1.76 4.49
CA LEU A 212 -9.66 2.71 3.42
C LEU A 212 -8.72 2.54 2.20
N MET A 213 -7.54 1.92 2.39
CA MET A 213 -6.58 1.67 1.30
C MET A 213 -6.89 0.40 0.49
N PHE A 214 -7.84 -0.45 0.89
CA PHE A 214 -8.18 -1.71 0.21
C PHE A 214 -9.02 -1.53 -1.05
N ASN A 215 -8.70 -0.49 -1.83
CA ASN A 215 -9.22 -0.22 -3.17
C ASN A 215 -8.09 -0.41 -4.18
N GLU A 216 -8.37 -0.95 -5.36
CA GLU A 216 -7.36 -1.17 -6.41
C GLU A 216 -6.54 0.09 -6.73
N GLN A 217 -7.20 1.25 -6.82
CA GLN A 217 -6.55 2.51 -7.15
C GLN A 217 -5.63 3.01 -6.02
N CYS A 218 -6.06 2.86 -4.76
CA CYS A 218 -5.25 3.20 -3.60
C CYS A 218 -4.05 2.26 -3.43
N MET A 219 -4.23 0.96 -3.68
CA MET A 219 -3.16 -0.03 -3.65
C MET A 219 -2.13 0.21 -4.75
N GLU A 220 -2.57 0.65 -5.94
CA GLU A 220 -1.65 1.03 -7.01
C GLU A 220 -0.82 2.28 -6.64
N LEU A 221 -1.43 3.30 -6.04
CA LEU A 221 -0.71 4.48 -5.52
C LEU A 221 0.32 4.08 -4.44
N LEU A 222 -0.05 3.18 -3.52
CA LEU A 222 0.87 2.67 -2.51
C LEU A 222 2.02 1.88 -3.15
N ARG A 223 1.72 1.04 -4.15
CA ARG A 223 2.72 0.28 -4.90
C ARG A 223 3.72 1.20 -5.59
N GLN A 224 3.25 2.28 -6.22
CA GLN A 224 4.10 3.30 -6.84
C GLN A 224 4.96 4.03 -5.80
N ALA A 225 4.38 4.43 -4.67
CA ALA A 225 5.08 5.09 -3.58
C ALA A 225 6.17 4.23 -2.92
N MET A 226 5.93 2.91 -2.82
CA MET A 226 6.94 1.97 -2.33
C MET A 226 8.09 1.78 -3.34
N GLN A 227 7.91 2.16 -4.60
CA GLN A 227 8.90 2.06 -5.69
C GLN A 227 9.75 3.32 -5.89
N THR A 228 9.31 4.49 -5.40
CA THR A 228 9.93 5.82 -5.63
C THR A 228 11.16 6.12 -4.77
N ASP A 229 12.04 5.14 -4.52
CA ASP A 229 13.37 5.41 -3.97
C ASP A 229 14.33 5.67 -5.15
N PRO A 230 14.84 6.91 -5.37
CA PRO A 230 15.71 7.21 -6.51
C PRO A 230 17.06 6.49 -6.45
N SER A 231 17.36 5.84 -5.32
CA SER A 231 18.52 4.96 -5.15
C SER A 231 18.25 3.50 -5.55
N GLN A 232 17.01 3.14 -5.92
CA GLN A 232 16.57 1.76 -6.22
C GLN A 232 16.33 1.47 -7.70
N THR A 233 16.97 2.21 -8.61
CA THR A 233 17.15 1.75 -10.00
C THR A 233 18.16 0.59 -10.14
N GLN A 234 18.48 -0.10 -9.05
CA GLN A 234 19.14 -1.42 -9.05
C GLN A 234 18.30 -2.38 -8.20
N ALA A 235 17.69 -3.45 -8.69
CA ALA A 235 17.48 -3.93 -10.04
C ALA A 235 16.36 -5.01 -9.92
N LEU A 236 15.25 -4.88 -10.65
CA LEU A 236 14.38 -6.04 -10.93
C LEU A 236 15.14 -7.08 -11.78
N ALA A 237 16.22 -6.66 -12.44
CA ALA A 237 17.15 -7.52 -13.14
C ALA A 237 18.20 -8.12 -12.19
N PRO A 238 18.71 -9.33 -12.46
CA PRO A 238 19.87 -9.85 -11.75
C PRO A 238 21.06 -8.88 -11.82
N PRO A 239 21.97 -8.85 -10.83
CA PRO A 239 23.10 -7.89 -10.76
C PRO A 239 24.05 -7.89 -11.96
N SER A 240 23.89 -8.83 -12.88
CA SER A 240 24.61 -8.90 -14.14
C SER A 240 23.80 -9.67 -15.17
N GLU A 241 23.79 -9.20 -16.42
CA GLU A 241 23.27 -9.97 -17.55
C GLU A 241 24.14 -11.20 -17.80
N LYS A 242 23.53 -12.38 -17.69
CA LYS A 242 24.19 -13.68 -17.80
C LYS A 242 23.31 -14.64 -18.59
N GLN A 243 23.94 -15.51 -19.36
CA GLN A 243 23.27 -16.63 -20.04
C GLN A 243 23.68 -17.95 -19.38
N HIS A 244 22.89 -19.01 -19.53
CA HIS A 244 23.27 -20.35 -19.06
C HIS A 244 23.62 -20.46 -17.56
N TYR A 245 23.11 -19.53 -16.74
CA TYR A 245 23.17 -19.63 -15.28
C TYR A 245 22.18 -20.69 -14.79
N SER A 246 22.38 -21.15 -13.55
CA SER A 246 21.44 -22.03 -12.87
C SER A 246 20.63 -21.25 -11.86
N GLY A 247 19.35 -21.57 -11.72
CA GLY A 247 18.43 -20.93 -10.79
C GLY A 247 17.70 -21.96 -9.94
N CYS A 248 17.50 -21.67 -8.65
CA CYS A 248 16.70 -22.51 -7.77
C CYS A 248 15.91 -21.66 -6.76
N ALA A 249 14.77 -22.17 -6.29
CA ALA A 249 14.02 -21.56 -5.20
C ALA A 249 14.83 -21.58 -3.90
N SER A 250 14.61 -20.59 -3.04
CA SER A 250 15.10 -20.52 -1.66
C SER A 250 13.96 -20.07 -0.73
N PRO A 251 14.05 -20.27 0.60
CA PRO A 251 12.97 -19.90 1.53
C PRO A 251 12.49 -18.45 1.38
N ASP A 252 13.42 -17.52 1.18
CA ASP A 252 13.12 -16.08 1.06
C ASP A 252 13.00 -15.60 -0.41
N GLY A 253 13.00 -16.50 -1.40
CA GLY A 253 12.93 -16.13 -2.81
C GLY A 253 13.61 -17.11 -3.75
N PHE A 254 14.66 -16.68 -4.45
CA PHE A 254 15.41 -17.56 -5.36
C PHE A 254 16.88 -17.18 -5.46
N ILE A 255 17.69 -18.14 -5.87
CA ILE A 255 19.14 -18.00 -6.02
C ILE A 255 19.51 -18.24 -7.47
N ILE A 256 20.42 -17.43 -8.01
CA ILE A 256 21.08 -17.65 -9.28
C ILE A 256 22.58 -17.89 -9.05
N SER A 257 23.17 -18.81 -9.80
CA SER A 257 24.57 -19.17 -9.68
C SER A 257 25.24 -19.33 -11.05
N GLY A 258 26.49 -18.89 -11.15
CA GLY A 258 27.34 -19.07 -12.32
C GLY A 258 26.81 -18.43 -13.60
N GLY A 259 26.94 -19.13 -14.72
CA GLY A 259 26.53 -18.66 -16.04
C GLY A 259 27.65 -17.97 -16.81
N LEU A 260 27.31 -17.50 -18.00
CA LEU A 260 28.22 -16.94 -18.99
C LEU A 260 28.03 -15.42 -19.06
N ARG A 261 29.12 -14.67 -18.89
CA ARG A 261 29.17 -13.22 -19.12
C ARG A 261 30.31 -12.92 -20.09
N ASN A 262 30.02 -12.31 -21.23
CA ASN A 262 30.99 -12.02 -22.29
C ASN A 262 31.82 -13.27 -22.69
N ASN A 263 31.15 -14.41 -22.88
CA ASN A 263 31.77 -15.71 -23.18
C ASN A 263 32.73 -16.27 -22.11
N ILE A 264 32.71 -15.72 -20.90
CA ILE A 264 33.53 -16.19 -19.78
C ILE A 264 32.61 -16.79 -18.72
N ALA A 265 32.91 -18.02 -18.30
CA ALA A 265 32.22 -18.69 -17.20
C ALA A 265 32.37 -17.87 -15.90
N GLN A 266 31.30 -17.76 -15.14
CA GLN A 266 31.24 -16.94 -13.92
C GLN A 266 31.15 -17.82 -12.68
N ARG A 267 31.64 -17.29 -11.56
CA ARG A 267 31.57 -17.92 -10.23
C ARG A 267 30.57 -17.25 -9.29
N ASP A 268 30.05 -16.09 -9.65
CA ASP A 268 29.21 -15.29 -8.75
C ASP A 268 27.88 -15.99 -8.48
N CYS A 269 27.39 -15.82 -7.25
CA CYS A 269 26.08 -16.26 -6.81
C CYS A 269 25.31 -15.07 -6.25
N PHE A 270 24.01 -15.01 -6.52
CA PHE A 270 23.14 -13.95 -6.03
C PHE A 270 21.85 -14.56 -5.52
N SER A 271 21.38 -14.11 -4.36
CA SER A 271 20.04 -14.44 -3.84
C SER A 271 19.13 -13.23 -3.98
N TYR A 272 17.92 -13.44 -4.47
CA TYR A 272 16.88 -12.45 -4.47
C TYR A 272 15.91 -12.72 -3.32
N ASP A 273 15.70 -11.70 -2.50
CA ASP A 273 14.81 -11.72 -1.35
C ASP A 273 13.49 -11.04 -1.74
N VAL A 274 12.40 -11.80 -1.78
CA VAL A 274 11.09 -11.33 -2.25
C VAL A 274 10.43 -10.36 -1.28
N GLN A 275 10.73 -10.47 0.02
CA GLN A 275 10.14 -9.61 1.06
C GLN A 275 10.75 -8.21 1.01
N THR A 276 12.06 -8.15 0.78
CA THR A 276 12.79 -6.88 0.71
C THR A 276 12.92 -6.35 -0.72
N ASN A 277 12.53 -7.13 -1.73
CA ASN A 277 12.69 -6.85 -3.15
C ASN A 277 14.14 -6.47 -3.49
N ARG A 278 15.11 -7.24 -2.96
CA ARG A 278 16.53 -6.93 -3.07
C ARG A 278 17.36 -8.14 -3.45
N TRP A 279 18.32 -7.91 -4.34
CA TRP A 279 19.42 -8.83 -4.58
C TRP A 279 20.47 -8.72 -3.48
N LYS A 280 20.95 -9.86 -3.01
CA LYS A 280 22.11 -9.98 -2.11
C LYS A 280 23.19 -10.77 -2.84
N THR A 281 24.42 -10.30 -2.75
CA THR A 281 25.60 -11.02 -3.27
C THR A 281 25.97 -12.11 -2.28
N LEU A 282 26.00 -13.36 -2.75
CA LEU A 282 26.51 -14.49 -1.99
C LEU A 282 28.01 -14.68 -2.26
N PRO A 283 28.75 -15.36 -1.37
CA PRO A 283 30.13 -15.75 -1.65
C PRO A 283 30.23 -16.49 -2.99
N PRO A 284 31.23 -16.16 -3.83
CA PRO A 284 31.37 -16.82 -5.12
C PRO A 284 31.77 -18.29 -4.96
N MET A 285 31.34 -19.13 -5.90
CA MET A 285 31.80 -20.52 -6.00
C MET A 285 33.32 -20.57 -6.18
N SER A 286 33.91 -21.71 -5.84
CA SER A 286 35.33 -21.95 -6.03
C SER A 286 35.67 -22.11 -7.51
N THR A 287 34.79 -22.76 -8.28
CA THR A 287 34.95 -22.96 -9.73
C THR A 287 33.87 -22.21 -10.51
N ALA A 288 34.29 -21.40 -11.48
CA ALA A 288 33.37 -20.78 -12.42
C ALA A 288 32.73 -21.84 -13.32
N ARG A 289 31.42 -21.75 -13.55
CA ARG A 289 30.70 -22.81 -14.28
C ARG A 289 29.45 -22.29 -14.98
N VAL A 290 29.09 -22.97 -16.07
CA VAL A 290 27.85 -22.78 -16.84
C VAL A 290 27.15 -24.11 -17.06
N GLU A 291 25.85 -24.10 -17.32
CA GLU A 291 25.06 -25.31 -17.59
C GLU A 291 25.17 -26.37 -16.47
N HIS A 292 25.49 -25.92 -15.25
CA HIS A 292 25.41 -26.71 -14.03
C HIS A 292 23.98 -26.70 -13.48
N SER A 293 23.73 -27.58 -12.54
CA SER A 293 22.44 -27.67 -11.85
C SER A 293 22.61 -27.13 -10.43
N SER A 294 21.66 -26.35 -9.96
CA SER A 294 21.62 -25.84 -8.59
C SER A 294 20.30 -26.19 -7.90
N MET A 295 20.36 -26.47 -6.60
CA MET A 295 19.17 -26.72 -5.78
C MET A 295 19.42 -26.27 -4.35
N CYS A 296 18.42 -25.63 -3.73
CA CYS A 296 18.45 -25.32 -2.31
C CYS A 296 17.69 -26.40 -1.54
N HIS A 297 18.31 -26.96 -0.49
CA HIS A 297 17.68 -27.93 0.41
C HIS A 297 18.21 -27.69 1.82
N GLU A 298 17.33 -27.69 2.83
CA GLU A 298 17.69 -27.49 4.25
C GLU A 298 18.66 -26.29 4.50
N ASN A 299 18.40 -25.16 3.85
CA ASN A 299 19.22 -23.94 3.93
C ASN A 299 20.67 -24.11 3.43
N GLN A 300 20.87 -25.04 2.50
CA GLN A 300 22.14 -25.25 1.81
C GLN A 300 21.94 -25.19 0.29
N LEU A 301 22.81 -24.45 -0.39
CA LEU A 301 22.81 -24.36 -1.85
C LEU A 301 23.80 -25.38 -2.42
N TYR A 302 23.27 -26.36 -3.14
CA TYR A 302 24.05 -27.37 -3.86
C TYR A 302 24.26 -26.92 -5.31
N VAL A 303 25.49 -27.06 -5.79
CA VAL A 303 25.91 -26.75 -7.15
C VAL A 303 26.62 -27.96 -7.75
N ILE A 304 26.03 -28.57 -8.77
CA ILE A 304 26.41 -29.89 -9.31
C ILE A 304 26.90 -29.75 -10.76
N GLY A 305 28.11 -30.24 -11.04
CA GLY A 305 28.61 -30.41 -12.41
C GLY A 305 28.69 -29.12 -13.22
N GLY A 306 28.43 -29.18 -14.52
CA GLY A 306 28.53 -28.04 -15.44
C GLY A 306 29.84 -28.00 -16.22
N TRP A 307 30.11 -26.88 -16.86
CA TRP A 307 31.30 -26.66 -17.68
C TRP A 307 32.04 -25.40 -17.24
N ASP A 308 33.35 -25.50 -16.98
CA ASP A 308 34.18 -24.38 -16.49
C ASP A 308 34.78 -23.49 -17.60
N GLY A 309 34.42 -23.76 -18.87
CA GLY A 309 35.03 -23.14 -20.05
C GLY A 309 36.07 -24.03 -20.74
N ASN A 310 36.56 -25.08 -20.06
CA ASN A 310 37.52 -26.04 -20.60
C ASN A 310 37.02 -27.48 -20.43
N ASN A 311 36.55 -27.86 -19.24
CA ASN A 311 36.21 -29.22 -18.85
C ASN A 311 34.79 -29.32 -18.30
N ILE A 312 34.11 -30.43 -18.58
CA ILE A 312 32.89 -30.79 -17.86
C ILE A 312 33.28 -31.25 -16.45
N LEU A 313 32.57 -30.75 -15.45
CA LEU A 313 32.87 -30.93 -14.04
C LEU A 313 32.14 -32.15 -13.46
N TYR A 314 32.73 -32.67 -12.38
CA TYR A 314 32.22 -33.76 -11.55
C TYR A 314 32.22 -33.33 -10.07
N SER A 315 32.57 -32.07 -9.80
CA SER A 315 32.55 -31.49 -8.46
C SER A 315 31.12 -31.11 -8.07
N VAL A 316 30.83 -31.30 -6.78
CA VAL A 316 29.64 -30.77 -6.14
C VAL A 316 30.07 -29.85 -5.01
N GLU A 317 29.69 -28.58 -5.14
CA GLU A 317 29.97 -27.52 -4.16
C GLU A 317 28.69 -27.25 -3.36
N VAL A 318 28.84 -27.06 -2.05
CA VAL A 318 27.72 -26.78 -1.13
C VAL A 318 28.03 -25.52 -0.35
N LEU A 319 27.15 -24.53 -0.45
CA LEU A 319 27.19 -23.32 0.37
C LEU A 319 26.23 -23.49 1.53
N ASP A 320 26.78 -23.47 2.75
CA ASP A 320 25.96 -23.32 3.95
C ASP A 320 25.47 -21.88 4.05
N MET A 321 24.15 -21.66 4.01
CA MET A 321 23.58 -20.30 3.98
C MET A 321 23.63 -19.61 5.35
N ASN A 322 23.89 -20.35 6.44
CA ASN A 322 24.08 -19.75 7.77
C ASN A 322 25.50 -19.22 7.95
N SER A 323 26.51 -20.02 7.61
CA SER A 323 27.92 -19.63 7.78
C SER A 323 28.49 -18.90 6.55
N LEU A 324 27.78 -18.94 5.42
CA LEU A 324 28.22 -18.42 4.13
C LEU A 324 29.60 -18.99 3.73
N GLN A 325 29.80 -20.28 3.97
CA GLN A 325 31.04 -20.98 3.62
C GLN A 325 30.76 -22.08 2.60
N TRP A 326 31.63 -22.13 1.58
CA TRP A 326 31.62 -23.21 0.60
C TRP A 326 32.37 -24.42 1.11
N SER A 327 31.83 -25.58 0.82
CA SER A 327 32.45 -26.88 1.06
C SER A 327 32.25 -27.79 -0.15
N TYR A 328 32.96 -28.92 -0.17
CA TYR A 328 32.78 -29.95 -1.18
C TYR A 328 32.18 -31.19 -0.54
N ILE A 329 31.21 -31.80 -1.22
CA ILE A 329 30.82 -33.20 -0.95
C ILE A 329 31.59 -34.12 -1.92
N PRO A 330 31.56 -35.45 -1.71
CA PRO A 330 32.17 -36.40 -2.62
C PRO A 330 31.84 -36.11 -4.09
N ARG A 331 32.84 -36.22 -4.95
CA ARG A 331 32.69 -35.93 -6.37
C ARG A 331 31.84 -37.01 -7.04
N LEU A 332 31.10 -36.60 -8.07
CA LEU A 332 30.36 -37.54 -8.91
C LEU A 332 31.32 -38.56 -9.54
N PRO A 333 30.88 -39.82 -9.73
CA PRO A 333 31.68 -40.84 -10.40
C PRO A 333 31.92 -40.57 -11.89
N PHE A 334 31.27 -39.55 -12.45
CA PHE A 334 31.33 -39.14 -13.85
C PHE A 334 31.22 -37.62 -13.96
N ARG A 335 31.66 -37.09 -15.10
CA ARG A 335 31.54 -35.67 -15.46
C ARG A 335 30.19 -35.43 -16.11
N VAL A 336 29.48 -34.39 -15.69
CA VAL A 336 28.15 -34.10 -16.22
C VAL A 336 27.85 -32.60 -16.28
N CYS A 337 27.13 -32.18 -17.32
CA CYS A 337 26.44 -30.89 -17.37
C CYS A 337 25.00 -31.08 -17.87
N LYS A 338 24.13 -30.09 -17.67
CA LYS A 338 22.72 -30.12 -18.12
C LYS A 338 21.92 -31.29 -17.52
N ALA A 339 22.31 -31.76 -16.33
CA ALA A 339 21.65 -32.85 -15.63
C ALA A 339 20.38 -32.38 -14.91
N GLY A 340 19.42 -33.28 -14.76
CA GLY A 340 18.34 -33.11 -13.79
C GLY A 340 18.85 -33.35 -12.38
N VAL A 341 18.44 -32.53 -11.43
CA VAL A 341 18.80 -32.69 -10.02
C VAL A 341 17.56 -32.53 -9.16
N VAL A 342 17.42 -33.38 -8.15
CA VAL A 342 16.29 -33.34 -7.22
C VAL A 342 16.69 -33.93 -5.86
N PHE A 343 16.09 -33.43 -4.78
CA PHE A 343 16.13 -34.09 -3.48
C PHE A 343 14.93 -35.02 -3.32
N PHE A 344 15.17 -36.23 -2.83
CA PHE A 344 14.13 -37.18 -2.44
C PHE A 344 14.52 -37.84 -1.12
N SER A 345 13.64 -37.75 -0.10
CA SER A 345 13.91 -38.29 1.24
C SER A 345 15.30 -37.90 1.78
N ASN A 346 15.69 -36.63 1.62
CA ASN A 346 16.99 -36.05 2.00
C ASN A 346 18.23 -36.57 1.25
N ASN A 347 18.05 -37.41 0.23
CA ASN A 347 19.13 -37.82 -0.67
C ASN A 347 19.08 -37.01 -1.97
N LEU A 348 20.26 -36.67 -2.49
CA LEU A 348 20.43 -35.89 -3.71
C LEU A 348 20.53 -36.82 -4.91
N PHE A 349 19.64 -36.69 -5.88
CA PHE A 349 19.66 -37.44 -7.13
C PHE A 349 20.17 -36.57 -8.28
N VAL A 350 21.04 -37.16 -9.12
CA VAL A 350 21.55 -36.56 -10.36
C VAL A 350 21.18 -37.50 -11.51
N LEU A 351 20.38 -36.99 -12.45
CA LEU A 351 19.74 -37.79 -13.50
C LEU A 351 20.11 -37.27 -14.89
N GLY A 352 20.62 -38.18 -15.73
CA GLY A 352 20.94 -37.93 -17.13
C GLY A 352 21.97 -36.81 -17.31
N GLY A 353 21.71 -35.93 -18.29
CA GLY A 353 22.64 -34.86 -18.68
C GLY A 353 23.58 -35.27 -19.81
N MET A 354 24.64 -34.49 -19.99
CA MET A 354 25.64 -34.66 -21.04
C MET A 354 27.01 -34.89 -20.41
N ASN A 355 27.68 -35.97 -20.81
CA ASN A 355 29.01 -36.36 -20.32
C ASN A 355 30.14 -35.59 -21.03
N ASP A 356 31.39 -35.88 -20.65
CA ASP A 356 32.61 -35.29 -21.23
C ASP A 356 32.86 -35.67 -22.70
N ALA A 357 32.35 -36.80 -23.17
CA ALA A 357 32.36 -37.19 -24.58
C ALA A 357 31.33 -36.41 -25.43
N GLY A 358 30.41 -35.67 -24.79
CA GLY A 358 29.31 -34.96 -25.47
C GLY A 358 28.06 -35.82 -25.68
N ASP A 359 28.05 -37.04 -25.15
CA ASP A 359 26.91 -37.95 -25.21
C ASP A 359 25.89 -37.62 -24.13
N TRP A 360 24.61 -37.79 -24.48
CA TRP A 360 23.54 -37.71 -23.50
C TRP A 360 23.33 -39.07 -22.86
N VAL A 361 23.30 -39.08 -21.53
CA VAL A 361 23.29 -40.33 -20.76
C VAL A 361 21.95 -40.54 -20.04
N THR A 362 21.69 -41.79 -19.64
CA THR A 362 20.53 -42.20 -18.83
C THR A 362 20.90 -42.52 -17.39
N ASP A 363 22.16 -42.27 -16.99
CA ASP A 363 22.66 -42.56 -15.65
C ASP A 363 21.88 -41.81 -14.58
N VAL A 364 21.62 -42.51 -13.47
CA VAL A 364 20.94 -41.99 -12.28
C VAL A 364 21.84 -42.29 -11.10
N ASN A 365 22.20 -41.26 -10.35
CA ASN A 365 23.10 -41.39 -9.22
C ASN A 365 22.51 -40.71 -8.00
N GLU A 366 22.51 -41.43 -6.89
CA GLU A 366 22.01 -41.00 -5.60
C GLU A 366 23.20 -40.72 -4.68
N TYR A 367 23.23 -39.55 -4.05
CA TYR A 367 24.14 -39.27 -2.96
C TYR A 367 23.44 -39.61 -1.64
N ASP A 368 23.91 -40.69 -1.04
CA ASP A 368 23.50 -41.09 0.31
C ASP A 368 24.26 -40.21 1.31
N SER A 369 23.51 -39.37 2.03
CA SER A 369 24.06 -38.44 3.02
C SER A 369 24.61 -39.15 4.27
N LEU A 370 24.09 -40.33 4.61
CA LEU A 370 24.53 -41.15 5.73
C LEU A 370 25.84 -41.88 5.41
N LEU A 371 25.92 -42.46 4.21
CA LEU A 371 27.12 -43.16 3.73
C LEU A 371 28.18 -42.21 3.16
N ARG A 372 27.83 -40.94 2.94
CA ARG A 372 28.69 -39.92 2.31
C ARG A 372 29.29 -40.43 1.02
N GLY A 373 28.45 -40.94 0.12
CA GLY A 373 28.90 -41.57 -1.11
C GLY A 373 27.84 -41.60 -2.20
N TRP A 374 28.30 -41.74 -3.44
CA TRP A 374 27.43 -41.88 -4.61
C TRP A 374 27.14 -43.34 -4.90
N GLN A 375 25.88 -43.64 -5.17
CA GLN A 375 25.41 -44.96 -5.60
C GLN A 375 24.71 -44.84 -6.95
N ARG A 376 25.00 -45.78 -7.84
CA ARG A 376 24.34 -45.87 -9.14
C ARG A 376 22.99 -46.54 -8.95
N ARG A 377 21.94 -45.92 -9.49
CA ARG A 377 20.57 -46.41 -9.49
C ARG A 377 20.17 -46.93 -10.87
N SER A 378 18.99 -47.52 -10.97
CA SER A 378 18.48 -47.97 -12.27
C SER A 378 18.42 -46.82 -13.28
N PRO A 379 18.95 -47.02 -14.52
CA PRO A 379 19.04 -45.95 -15.50
C PRO A 379 17.65 -45.57 -16.04
N MET A 380 17.52 -44.31 -16.48
CA MET A 380 16.33 -43.82 -17.14
C MET A 380 15.96 -44.68 -18.36
N LEU A 381 14.66 -44.82 -18.64
CA LEU A 381 14.15 -45.64 -19.75
C LEU A 381 14.66 -45.20 -21.14
N HIS A 382 14.95 -43.92 -21.30
CA HIS A 382 15.46 -43.33 -22.54
C HIS A 382 16.11 -41.99 -22.25
N ILE A 383 16.91 -41.50 -23.19
CA ILE A 383 17.56 -40.19 -23.10
C ILE A 383 16.52 -39.06 -23.10
N SER A 384 16.62 -38.17 -22.12
CA SER A 384 15.75 -37.00 -21.94
C SER A 384 16.57 -35.72 -22.00
N LYS A 385 16.79 -35.19 -23.21
CA LYS A 385 17.59 -33.97 -23.40
C LYS A 385 16.85 -32.74 -22.89
N ARG A 386 17.44 -32.04 -21.91
CA ARG A 386 16.87 -30.81 -21.30
C ARG A 386 15.45 -30.98 -20.75
N ALA A 387 15.16 -32.15 -20.20
CA ALA A 387 13.93 -32.37 -19.44
C ALA A 387 14.07 -31.77 -18.03
N SER A 388 12.94 -31.47 -17.42
CA SER A 388 12.85 -31.05 -16.03
C SER A 388 12.68 -32.27 -15.12
N VAL A 389 13.11 -32.13 -13.86
CA VAL A 389 13.01 -33.18 -12.85
C VAL A 389 12.38 -32.62 -11.59
N VAL A 390 11.44 -33.37 -11.01
CA VAL A 390 10.75 -33.00 -9.77
C VAL A 390 10.43 -34.22 -8.93
N SER A 391 10.41 -34.06 -7.62
CA SER A 391 9.96 -35.06 -6.65
C SER A 391 8.51 -34.77 -6.28
N PHE A 392 7.65 -35.79 -6.32
CA PHE A 392 6.25 -35.67 -5.90
C PHE A 392 5.77 -36.97 -5.26
N GLY A 393 5.20 -36.86 -4.06
CA GLY A 393 4.91 -38.03 -3.23
C GLY A 393 6.16 -38.89 -3.05
N ASP A 394 6.00 -40.21 -3.22
CA ASP A 394 7.09 -41.17 -3.06
C ASP A 394 7.90 -41.44 -4.34
N HIS A 395 7.84 -40.52 -5.33
CA HIS A 395 8.43 -40.74 -6.65
C HIS A 395 9.19 -39.53 -7.19
N ILE A 396 10.08 -39.79 -8.14
CA ILE A 396 10.77 -38.77 -8.95
C ILE A 396 10.22 -38.82 -10.37
N TYR A 397 9.97 -37.66 -10.96
CA TYR A 397 9.44 -37.53 -12.32
C TYR A 397 10.42 -36.80 -13.22
N ILE A 398 10.58 -37.30 -14.45
CA ILE A 398 11.27 -36.62 -15.54
C ILE A 398 10.25 -36.23 -16.60
N ILE A 399 10.12 -34.94 -16.86
CA ILE A 399 9.07 -34.37 -17.71
C ILE A 399 9.61 -33.36 -18.73
N GLY A 400 9.05 -33.38 -19.94
CA GLY A 400 9.39 -32.48 -21.04
C GLY A 400 10.70 -32.82 -21.74
N GLY A 401 11.44 -31.78 -22.14
CA GLY A 401 12.65 -31.91 -22.95
C GLY A 401 12.39 -32.27 -24.41
N HIS A 402 13.47 -32.50 -25.17
CA HIS A 402 13.40 -32.67 -26.63
C HIS A 402 12.43 -33.77 -27.10
N ASN A 403 12.29 -34.83 -26.31
CA ASN A 403 11.50 -36.01 -26.64
C ASN A 403 10.12 -36.04 -25.98
N ARG A 404 9.67 -34.96 -25.31
CA ARG A 404 8.44 -34.97 -24.50
C ARG A 404 8.44 -36.12 -23.50
N SER A 405 9.55 -36.29 -22.78
CA SER A 405 9.66 -37.39 -21.82
C SER A 405 8.62 -37.20 -20.72
N CYS A 406 8.07 -38.32 -20.24
CA CYS A 406 7.29 -38.38 -19.02
C CYS A 406 7.51 -39.78 -18.45
N MET A 407 8.30 -39.85 -17.39
CA MET A 407 8.63 -41.10 -16.72
C MET A 407 8.72 -40.89 -15.22
N GLN A 408 8.34 -41.92 -14.48
CA GLN A 408 8.33 -41.96 -13.03
C GLN A 408 9.35 -42.97 -12.56
N PHE A 409 10.10 -42.60 -11.54
CA PHE A 409 11.05 -43.45 -10.83
C PHE A 409 10.57 -43.65 -9.41
N ASN A 410 10.57 -44.90 -8.97
CA ASN A 410 10.39 -45.26 -7.58
C ASN A 410 11.78 -45.49 -6.96
N PRO A 411 12.27 -44.59 -6.08
CA PRO A 411 13.60 -44.73 -5.49
C PRO A 411 13.71 -45.87 -4.47
N ILE A 412 12.59 -46.33 -3.91
CA ILE A 412 12.55 -47.43 -2.94
C ILE A 412 12.75 -48.76 -3.67
N ASP A 413 11.99 -48.98 -4.73
CA ASP A 413 11.99 -50.24 -5.49
C ASP A 413 12.98 -50.23 -6.68
N ASP A 414 13.63 -49.09 -6.94
CA ASP A 414 14.63 -48.89 -7.99
C ASP A 414 14.15 -49.22 -9.42
N PHE A 415 12.95 -48.81 -9.79
CA PHE A 415 12.45 -49.05 -11.15
C PHE A 415 11.74 -47.85 -11.76
N TRP A 416 11.66 -47.86 -13.09
CA TRP A 416 11.05 -46.81 -13.89
C TRP A 416 9.76 -47.27 -14.56
N ILE A 417 8.81 -46.36 -14.66
CA ILE A 417 7.59 -46.52 -15.47
C ILE A 417 7.52 -45.39 -16.50
N SER A 418 7.13 -45.72 -17.73
CA SER A 418 6.79 -44.72 -18.75
C SER A 418 5.35 -44.25 -18.56
N LEU A 419 5.16 -42.94 -18.55
CA LEU A 419 3.86 -42.29 -18.37
C LEU A 419 3.38 -41.64 -19.67
N LYS A 420 2.16 -41.09 -19.64
CA LYS A 420 1.63 -40.32 -20.76
C LYS A 420 2.50 -39.09 -20.98
N ARG A 421 2.91 -38.82 -22.22
CA ARG A 421 3.77 -37.69 -22.58
C ARG A 421 2.98 -36.38 -22.63
N PRO A 422 3.61 -35.23 -22.31
CA PRO A 422 3.02 -33.92 -22.53
C PRO A 422 2.72 -33.68 -24.02
N TYR A 423 1.83 -32.75 -24.30
CA TYR A 423 1.47 -32.36 -25.66
C TYR A 423 2.64 -31.66 -26.34
N PHE A 424 3.33 -30.76 -25.62
CA PHE A 424 4.43 -29.92 -26.06
C PHE A 424 5.79 -30.40 -25.53
N LYS A 425 6.88 -29.91 -26.14
CA LYS A 425 8.26 -30.33 -25.83
C LYS A 425 8.74 -29.84 -24.48
N HIS A 426 8.54 -28.56 -24.17
CA HIS A 426 9.14 -27.91 -23.01
C HIS A 426 10.67 -28.11 -22.99
N TYR A 427 11.35 -27.81 -24.11
CA TYR A 427 12.82 -27.92 -24.18
C TYR A 427 13.46 -26.84 -23.30
N LYS A 428 14.15 -27.27 -22.23
CA LYS A 428 14.61 -26.40 -21.12
C LYS A 428 13.46 -25.77 -20.33
N GLY A 429 12.27 -26.37 -20.34
CA GLY A 429 11.16 -25.94 -19.50
C GLY A 429 11.43 -26.19 -18.01
N ALA A 430 10.81 -25.39 -17.17
CA ALA A 430 10.83 -25.56 -15.72
C ALA A 430 9.60 -26.34 -15.27
N SER A 431 9.74 -27.09 -14.17
CA SER A 431 8.62 -27.79 -13.55
C SER A 431 8.53 -27.52 -12.06
N LEU A 432 7.32 -27.54 -11.53
CA LEU A 432 7.05 -27.40 -10.11
C LEU A 432 5.82 -28.22 -9.69
N ILE A 433 5.65 -28.39 -8.39
CA ILE A 433 4.46 -29.02 -7.81
C ILE A 433 3.47 -27.93 -7.39
N TRP A 434 2.21 -28.07 -7.81
CA TRP A 434 1.13 -27.17 -7.44
C TRP A 434 -0.19 -27.93 -7.36
N ASN A 435 -0.93 -27.77 -6.26
CA ASN A 435 -2.23 -28.41 -6.02
C ASN A 435 -2.25 -29.92 -6.36
N ASP A 436 -1.29 -30.68 -5.83
CA ASP A 436 -1.13 -32.13 -6.05
C ASP A 436 -0.94 -32.55 -7.52
N LYS A 437 -0.52 -31.60 -8.38
CA LYS A 437 -0.19 -31.81 -9.78
C LYS A 437 1.23 -31.35 -10.08
N ILE A 438 1.75 -31.84 -11.19
CA ILE A 438 3.05 -31.42 -11.70
C ILE A 438 2.82 -30.44 -12.85
N LEU A 439 3.26 -29.19 -12.69
CA LEU A 439 3.19 -28.20 -13.75
C LEU A 439 4.52 -28.20 -14.51
N ILE A 440 4.45 -28.05 -15.81
CA ILE A 440 5.59 -27.75 -16.68
C ILE A 440 5.25 -26.53 -17.52
N TYR A 441 6.18 -25.59 -17.60
CA TYR A 441 5.92 -24.31 -18.26
C TYR A 441 7.13 -23.81 -19.04
N GLY A 442 6.82 -23.14 -20.14
CA GLY A 442 7.78 -22.51 -21.02
C GLY A 442 8.75 -23.48 -21.69
N GLY A 443 9.84 -22.92 -22.19
CA GLY A 443 10.85 -23.63 -22.97
C GLY A 443 11.42 -22.71 -24.03
N ARG A 444 12.44 -23.17 -24.76
CA ARG A 444 13.03 -22.36 -25.85
C ARG A 444 12.05 -22.12 -27.00
N ASP A 445 11.18 -23.09 -27.26
CA ASP A 445 10.36 -23.15 -28.46
C ASP A 445 8.85 -23.06 -28.15
N GLU A 446 8.46 -23.01 -26.87
CA GLU A 446 7.07 -23.01 -26.42
C GLU A 446 6.89 -22.18 -25.14
N ASP A 447 5.80 -21.40 -25.09
CA ASP A 447 5.38 -20.60 -23.93
C ASP A 447 4.16 -21.21 -23.20
N SER A 448 3.76 -22.44 -23.56
CA SER A 448 2.60 -23.11 -22.97
C SER A 448 2.83 -23.51 -21.52
N ILE A 449 1.72 -23.65 -20.80
CA ILE A 449 1.69 -24.24 -19.46
C ILE A 449 0.84 -25.51 -19.52
N GLU A 450 1.45 -26.64 -19.19
CA GLU A 450 0.76 -27.92 -19.06
C GLU A 450 0.80 -28.41 -17.61
N GLU A 451 -0.30 -28.99 -17.13
CA GLU A 451 -0.36 -29.69 -15.86
C GLU A 451 -0.52 -31.20 -16.08
N TYR A 452 0.19 -31.99 -15.28
CA TYR A 452 0.09 -33.43 -15.24
C TYR A 452 -0.52 -33.88 -13.92
N SER A 453 -1.52 -34.75 -14.00
CA SER A 453 -2.11 -35.41 -12.83
C SER A 453 -1.54 -36.82 -12.70
N PRO A 454 -0.69 -37.09 -11.67
CA PRO A 454 -0.17 -38.43 -11.42
C PRO A 454 -1.28 -39.45 -11.09
N LEU A 455 -2.42 -39.00 -10.56
CA LEU A 455 -3.55 -39.86 -10.22
C LEU A 455 -4.27 -40.42 -11.46
N THR A 456 -4.45 -39.60 -12.49
CA THR A 456 -5.19 -39.99 -13.72
C THR A 456 -4.27 -40.30 -14.90
N ASN A 457 -2.97 -40.02 -14.76
CA ASN A 457 -1.99 -40.08 -15.83
C ASN A 457 -2.41 -39.27 -17.07
N GLN A 458 -3.02 -38.10 -16.85
CA GLN A 458 -3.49 -37.20 -17.90
C GLN A 458 -2.77 -35.85 -17.84
N TRP A 459 -2.72 -35.19 -18.99
CA TRP A 459 -2.22 -33.85 -19.18
C TRP A 459 -3.38 -32.92 -19.53
N GLU A 460 -3.32 -31.68 -19.04
CA GLU A 460 -4.22 -30.59 -19.37
C GLU A 460 -3.41 -29.32 -19.65
N THR A 461 -3.85 -28.52 -20.63
CA THR A 461 -3.19 -27.26 -21.00
C THR A 461 -3.91 -26.11 -20.33
N LEU A 462 -3.18 -25.28 -19.58
CA LEU A 462 -3.74 -24.17 -18.79
C LEU A 462 -3.66 -22.82 -19.52
N ALA A 463 -2.61 -22.62 -20.32
CA ALA A 463 -2.36 -21.40 -21.08
C ALA A 463 -1.49 -21.68 -22.31
#